data_AF-A0A8J6SV47-F1
#
_entry.id   AF-A0A8J6SV47-F1
#
_cell.length_a   1.000
_cell.length_b   1.000
_cell.length_c   1.000
_cell.angle_alpha   90.00
_cell.angle_beta   90.00
_cell.angle_gamma   90.00
#
_symmetry.space_group_name_H-M   'P 1'
#
loop_
_entity.id
_entity.type
_entity.pdbx_description
1 polymer ?
#
loop_
_entity_poly.entity_id
_entity_poly.type
_entity_poly.pdbx_seq_one_letter_code
_entity_poly.pdbx_strand_id
1 'polypeptide(L)'
;MYVVIKVLLTALIIVSASELAKRWDFVSTLLLALPFTSLLAILWIYFETKDLTKVSQLSWGVFWLVPPSLVFFPVLSLLLDRGCAFPLALGAGILAAVVSYIIYAKLLGLMGITV
;
A
#
# COMPACT_ATOMS: atom_id res chain seq x y z
N MET A 1 0.04 0.31 -27.74
CA MET A 1 0.63 -1.05 -27.66
C MET A 1 1.52 -1.23 -26.42
N TYR A 2 2.43 -0.29 -26.11
CA TYR A 2 3.28 -0.33 -24.91
C TYR A 2 2.52 -0.43 -23.58
N VAL A 3 1.46 0.39 -23.39
CA VAL A 3 0.66 0.39 -22.15
C VAL A 3 -0.06 -0.94 -21.92
N VAL A 4 -0.56 -1.59 -22.97
CA VAL A 4 -1.25 -2.88 -22.87
C VAL A 4 -0.30 -3.96 -22.35
N ILE A 5 0.94 -3.99 -22.85
CA ILE A 5 1.97 -4.93 -22.39
C ILE A 5 2.33 -4.66 -20.92
N LYS A 6 2.49 -3.39 -20.55
CA LYS A 6 2.77 -2.95 -19.17
C LYS A 6 1.67 -3.39 -18.19
N VAL A 7 0.40 -3.24 -18.58
CA VAL A 7 -0.75 -3.70 -17.80
C VAL A 7 -0.74 -5.22 -17.66
N LEU A 8 -0.58 -5.97 -18.76
CA LEU A 8 -0.57 -7.43 -18.73
C LEU A 8 0.55 -7.99 -17.87
N LEU A 9 1.78 -7.46 -17.98
CA LEU A 9 2.90 -7.89 -17.15
C LEU A 9 2.67 -7.58 -15.67
N THR A 10 2.16 -6.38 -15.36
CA THR A 10 1.90 -5.96 -13.98
C THR A 10 0.79 -6.81 -13.35
N ALA A 11 -0.30 -7.04 -14.09
CA ALA A 11 -1.37 -7.92 -13.66
C ALA A 11 -0.87 -9.35 -13.45
N LEU A 12 -0.07 -9.89 -14.38
CA LEU A 12 0.48 -11.23 -14.25
C LEU A 12 1.35 -11.39 -13.00
N ILE A 13 2.22 -10.42 -12.71
CA ILE A 13 3.09 -10.44 -11.53
C ILE A 13 2.25 -10.39 -10.24
N ILE A 14 1.32 -9.44 -10.14
CA ILE A 14 0.50 -9.25 -8.93
C ILE A 14 -0.41 -10.46 -8.70
N VAL A 15 -1.07 -10.96 -9.74
CA VAL A 15 -1.96 -12.13 -9.64
C VAL A 15 -1.15 -13.37 -9.27
N SER A 16 0.01 -13.61 -9.90
CA SER A 16 0.85 -14.77 -9.56
C SER A 16 1.32 -14.72 -8.11
N ALA A 17 1.73 -13.54 -7.62
CA ALA A 17 2.11 -13.37 -6.21
C ALA A 17 0.92 -13.62 -5.27
N SER A 18 -0.28 -13.14 -5.61
CA SER A 18 -1.50 -13.37 -4.83
C SER A 18 -1.93 -14.84 -4.81
N GLU A 19 -1.79 -15.57 -5.92
CA GLU A 19 -2.11 -17.00 -5.96
C GLU A 19 -1.09 -17.84 -5.17
N LEU A 20 0.19 -17.46 -5.19
CA LEU A 20 1.23 -18.11 -4.37
C LEU A 20 1.01 -17.88 -2.88
N ALA A 21 0.55 -16.68 -2.50
CA ALA A 21 0.21 -16.33 -1.13
C ALA A 21 -0.86 -17.27 -0.54
N LYS A 22 -1.83 -17.76 -1.32
CA LYS A 22 -2.89 -18.64 -0.81
C LYS A 22 -2.41 -20.03 -0.35
N ARG A 23 -1.19 -20.44 -0.72
CA ARG A 23 -0.71 -21.79 -0.45
C ARG A 23 -0.20 -21.95 0.97
N TRP A 24 0.51 -20.95 1.53
CA TRP A 24 1.11 -21.01 2.87
C TRP A 24 0.83 -19.71 3.64
N ASP A 25 0.31 -19.81 4.86
CA ASP A 25 -0.10 -18.65 5.68
C ASP A 25 1.05 -17.66 5.94
N PHE A 26 2.25 -18.15 6.26
CA PHE A 26 3.41 -17.28 6.50
C PHE A 26 3.88 -16.55 5.23
N VAL A 27 3.86 -17.23 4.08
CA VAL A 27 4.21 -16.61 2.80
C VAL A 27 3.13 -15.62 2.38
N SER A 28 1.87 -15.89 2.73
CA SER A 28 0.75 -14.99 2.45
C SER A 28 0.94 -13.61 3.08
N THR A 29 1.29 -13.57 4.37
CA THR A 29 1.45 -12.33 5.13
C THR A 29 2.69 -11.59 4.68
N LEU A 30 3.79 -12.29 4.41
CA LEU A 30 5.02 -11.69 3.89
C LEU A 30 4.80 -11.08 2.50
N LEU A 31 4.19 -11.82 1.58
CA LEU A 31 3.91 -11.33 0.22
C LEU A 31 2.93 -10.15 0.26
N LEU A 32 1.88 -10.21 1.08
CA LEU A 32 0.93 -9.10 1.21
C LEU A 32 1.54 -7.85 1.85
N ALA A 33 2.55 -8.02 2.71
CA ALA A 33 3.29 -6.90 3.31
C ALA A 33 4.27 -6.24 2.32
N LEU A 34 4.69 -6.93 1.26
CA LEU A 34 5.56 -6.35 0.24
C LEU A 34 4.80 -5.31 -0.61
N PRO A 35 5.37 -4.11 -0.83
CA PRO A 35 4.74 -3.06 -1.60
C PRO A 35 4.89 -3.31 -3.11
N PHE A 36 4.31 -4.41 -3.62
CA PHE A 36 4.42 -4.83 -5.02
C PHE A 36 4.00 -3.73 -6.01
N THR A 37 2.93 -3.02 -5.71
CA THR A 37 2.42 -1.91 -6.52
C THR A 37 3.46 -0.78 -6.62
N SER A 38 4.01 -0.35 -5.49
CA SER A 38 5.05 0.70 -5.45
C SER A 38 6.34 0.25 -6.11
N LEU A 39 6.76 -1.00 -5.90
CA LEU A 39 7.96 -1.57 -6.51
C LEU A 39 7.84 -1.55 -8.04
N LEU A 40 6.73 -2.03 -8.58
CA LEU A 40 6.47 -2.00 -10.02
C LEU A 40 6.41 -0.56 -10.55
N ALA A 41 5.76 0.37 -9.84
CA ALA A 41 5.71 1.78 -10.23
C ALA A 41 7.11 2.41 -10.31
N ILE A 42 7.97 2.15 -9.32
CA ILE A 42 9.37 2.62 -9.29
C ILE A 42 10.16 2.05 -10.46
N LEU A 43 10.06 0.73 -10.72
CA LEU A 43 10.74 0.09 -11.84
C LEU A 43 10.34 0.73 -13.17
N TRP A 44 9.04 0.94 -13.38
CA TRP A 44 8.56 1.57 -14.61
C TRP A 44 9.04 3.01 -14.75
N ILE A 45 8.97 3.82 -13.69
CA ILE A 45 9.49 5.20 -13.71
C ILE A 45 10.98 5.18 -14.08
N TYR A 46 11.77 4.30 -13.46
CA TYR A 46 13.19 4.22 -13.77
C TYR A 46 13.46 3.76 -15.21
N PHE A 47 12.73 2.77 -15.71
CA PHE A 47 12.92 2.29 -17.08
C PHE A 47 12.51 3.32 -18.14
N GLU A 48 11.45 4.09 -17.87
CA GLU A 48 10.93 5.10 -18.81
C GLU A 48 11.71 6.41 -18.77
N THR A 49 12.16 6.84 -17.58
CA THR A 49 12.74 8.18 -17.40
C THR A 49 14.22 8.18 -17.08
N LYS A 50 14.76 7.08 -16.55
CA LYS A 50 16.12 6.98 -15.97
C LYS A 50 16.40 8.04 -14.89
N ASP A 51 15.36 8.63 -14.31
CA ASP A 51 15.43 9.72 -13.36
C ASP A 51 15.46 9.18 -11.92
N LEU A 52 16.63 9.24 -11.29
CA LEU A 52 16.83 8.79 -9.91
C LEU A 52 16.14 9.70 -8.89
N THR A 53 15.93 10.99 -9.22
CA THR A 53 15.24 11.93 -8.34
C THR A 53 13.77 11.56 -8.21
N LYS A 54 13.10 11.21 -9.31
CA LYS A 54 11.71 10.72 -9.28
C LYS A 54 11.56 9.41 -8.51
N VAL A 55 12.50 8.49 -8.70
CA VAL A 55 12.53 7.22 -7.94
C VAL A 55 12.67 7.48 -6.44
N SER A 56 13.60 8.37 -6.06
CA SER A 56 13.82 8.73 -4.66
C SER A 56 12.60 9.42 -4.04
N GLN A 57 12.00 10.38 -4.75
CA GLN A 57 10.79 11.08 -4.30
C GLN A 57 9.62 10.12 -4.06
N LEU A 58 9.35 9.22 -5.00
CA LEU A 58 8.29 8.21 -4.83
C LEU A 58 8.61 7.26 -3.67
N SER A 59 9.87 6.86 -3.50
CA SER A 59 10.27 5.98 -2.40
C SER A 59 10.06 6.64 -1.03
N TRP A 60 10.45 7.90 -0.88
CA TRP A 60 10.21 8.67 0.35
C TRP A 60 8.72 8.93 0.58
N GLY A 61 7.96 9.23 -0.49
CA GLY A 61 6.52 9.41 -0.39
C GLY A 61 5.81 8.17 0.12
N VAL A 62 6.14 6.99 -0.43
CA VAL A 62 5.60 5.72 0.04
C VAL A 62 6.01 5.45 1.49
N PHE A 63 7.28 5.68 1.84
CA PHE A 63 7.76 5.50 3.22
C PHE A 63 6.95 6.31 4.23
N TRP A 64 6.67 7.58 3.95
CA TRP A 64 5.90 8.43 4.86
C TRP A 64 4.40 8.08 4.91
N LEU A 65 3.83 7.56 3.84
CA LEU A 65 2.40 7.21 3.78
C LEU A 65 2.07 5.80 4.30
N VAL A 66 3.08 4.94 4.50
CA VAL A 66 2.87 3.60 5.08
C VAL A 66 2.41 3.67 6.55
N PRO A 67 3.07 4.40 7.48
CA PRO A 67 2.66 4.46 8.89
C PRO A 67 1.17 4.77 9.14
N PRO A 68 0.57 5.83 8.55
CA PRO A 68 -0.86 6.10 8.72
C PRO A 68 -1.75 5.01 8.11
N SER A 69 -1.33 4.36 7.02
CA SER A 69 -2.08 3.25 6.41
C SER A 69 -2.18 2.03 7.32
N LEU A 70 -1.20 1.81 8.20
CA LEU A 70 -1.16 0.63 9.08
C LEU A 70 -2.31 0.61 10.08
N VAL A 71 -2.92 1.76 10.41
CA VAL A 71 -4.08 1.85 11.33
C VAL A 71 -5.28 1.04 10.82
N PHE A 72 -5.41 0.85 9.51
CA PHE A 72 -6.46 0.05 8.90
C PHE A 72 -6.52 -1.39 9.47
N PHE A 73 -5.37 -2.07 9.54
CA PHE A 73 -5.29 -3.49 9.88
C PHE A 73 -5.77 -3.84 11.29
N PRO A 74 -5.30 -3.19 12.37
CA PRO A 74 -5.76 -3.48 13.71
C PRO A 74 -7.23 -3.08 13.90
N VAL A 75 -7.70 -1.98 13.30
CA VAL A 75 -9.12 -1.58 13.41
C VAL A 75 -10.03 -2.63 12.76
N LEU A 76 -9.67 -3.08 11.56
CA LEU A 76 -10.40 -4.13 10.87
C LEU A 76 -10.39 -5.44 11.67
N SER A 77 -9.21 -5.90 12.11
CA SER A 77 -9.06 -7.15 12.87
C SER A 77 -9.89 -7.12 14.15
N LEU A 78 -9.77 -6.06 14.95
CA LEU A 78 -10.48 -5.92 16.23
C LEU A 78 -12.00 -5.90 16.07
N LEU A 79 -12.52 -5.32 14.98
CA LEU A 79 -13.96 -5.31 14.71
C LEU A 79 -14.46 -6.68 14.25
N LEU A 80 -13.67 -7.40 13.44
CA LEU A 80 -14.00 -8.76 13.02
C LEU A 80 -13.96 -9.73 14.20
N ASP A 81 -12.96 -9.63 15.08
CA ASP A 81 -12.82 -10.44 16.30
C ASP A 81 -13.98 -10.21 17.29
N ARG A 82 -14.62 -9.03 17.22
CA ARG A 82 -15.81 -8.67 18.01
C ARG A 82 -17.14 -9.08 17.36
N GLY A 83 -17.10 -9.77 16.22
CA GLY A 83 -18.28 -10.25 15.51
C GLY A 83 -19.02 -9.19 14.71
N CYS A 84 -18.41 -8.02 14.43
CA CYS A 84 -19.01 -7.04 13.53
C CYS A 84 -19.11 -7.60 12.10
N ALA A 85 -20.19 -7.24 11.39
CA ALA A 85 -20.34 -7.65 9.99
C ALA A 85 -19.19 -7.10 9.13
N PHE A 86 -18.65 -7.94 8.24
CA PHE A 86 -17.48 -7.61 7.42
C PHE A 86 -17.59 -6.25 6.70
N PRO A 87 -18.70 -5.88 6.03
CA PRO A 87 -18.80 -4.59 5.35
C PRO A 87 -18.70 -3.39 6.31
N LEU A 88 -19.25 -3.53 7.52
CA LEU A 88 -19.17 -2.49 8.55
C LEU A 88 -17.76 -2.36 9.11
N ALA A 89 -17.11 -3.49 9.40
CA ALA A 89 -15.73 -3.52 9.88
C ALA A 89 -14.76 -2.93 8.84
N LEU A 90 -14.97 -3.26 7.55
CA LEU A 90 -14.22 -2.71 6.44
C LEU A 90 -14.41 -1.19 6.33
N GLY A 91 -15.66 -0.72 6.36
CA GLY A 91 -15.97 0.70 6.31
C GLY A 91 -15.32 1.48 7.45
N ALA A 92 -15.38 0.94 8.68
CA ALA A 92 -14.73 1.54 9.85
C ALA A 92 -13.20 1.55 9.74
N GLY A 93 -12.58 0.48 9.23
CA GLY A 93 -11.15 0.43 8.97
C GLY A 93 -10.70 1.48 7.95
N ILE A 94 -11.44 1.65 6.84
CA ILE A 94 -11.17 2.68 5.84
C ILE A 94 -11.29 4.07 6.46
N LEU A 95 -12.36 4.34 7.22
CA LEU A 95 -12.54 5.61 7.91
C LEU A 95 -11.40 5.89 8.88
N ALA A 96 -10.96 4.88 9.65
CA ALA A 96 -9.84 5.02 10.57
C ALA A 96 -8.53 5.35 9.83
N ALA A 97 -8.28 4.73 8.69
CA ALA A 97 -7.12 5.05 7.85
C ALA A 97 -7.18 6.51 7.35
N VAL A 98 -8.32 6.97 6.83
CA VAL A 98 -8.50 8.36 6.37
C VAL A 98 -8.26 9.35 7.51
N VAL A 99 -8.84 9.09 8.69
CA VAL A 99 -8.63 9.93 9.89
C VAL A 99 -7.15 9.92 10.30
N SER A 100 -6.49 8.76 10.25
CA SER A 100 -5.07 8.64 10.53
C SER A 100 -4.23 9.50 9.57
N TYR A 101 -4.51 9.46 8.27
CA TYR A 101 -3.83 10.31 7.30
C TYR A 101 -3.99 11.80 7.61
N ILE A 102 -5.20 12.25 7.97
CA ILE A 102 -5.46 13.66 8.31
C ILE A 102 -4.66 14.07 9.55
N ILE A 103 -4.66 13.23 10.60
CA ILE A 103 -3.89 13.49 11.82
C ILE A 103 -2.40 13.52 11.51
N TYR A 104 -1.91 12.55 10.73
CA TYR A 104 -0.51 12.40 10.38
C TYR A 104 0.00 13.59 9.56
N ALA A 105 -0.76 14.04 8.56
CA ALA A 105 -0.43 15.22 7.77
C ALA A 105 -0.35 16.49 8.64
N LYS A 106 -1.27 16.65 9.61
CA LYS A 106 -1.21 17.76 10.57
C LYS A 106 0.03 17.68 11.46
N LEU A 107 0.37 16.50 11.97
CA LEU A 107 1.56 16.29 12.81
C LEU A 107 2.84 16.63 12.05
N LEU A 108 2.97 16.15 10.82
CA LEU A 108 4.12 16.49 9.95
C LEU A 108 4.19 17.99 9.66
N GLY A 109 3.05 18.63 9.40
CA GLY A 109 2.96 20.07 9.23
C GLY A 109 3.41 20.86 10.46
N LEU A 110 3.07 20.40 11.68
CA LEU A 110 3.54 21.01 12.92
C LEU A 110 5.06 20.87 13.12
N MET A 111 5.66 19.81 12.57
CA MET A 111 7.11 19.57 12.59
C MET A 111 7.86 20.27 11.44
N GLY A 112 7.16 21.02 10.59
CA GLY A 112 7.76 21.71 9.43
C GLY A 112 8.12 20.79 8.26
N ILE A 113 7.63 19.54 8.25
CA ILE A 113 7.84 18.58 7.17
C ILE A 113 6.64 18.67 6.21
N THR A 114 6.86 19.26 5.03
CA THR A 114 5.88 19.23 3.93
C THR A 114 6.05 17.92 3.14
N VAL A 115 5.10 17.00 3.29
CA VAL A 115 4.97 15.76 2.50
C VAL A 115 3.87 15.94 1.46
#